data_AF-A0A920UM04-F1
#
_entry.id   AF-A0A920UM04-F1
#
_cell.length_a   1.000
_cell.length_b   1.000
_cell.length_c   1.000
_cell.angle_alpha   90.00
_cell.angle_beta   90.00
_cell.angle_gamma   90.00
#
_symmetry.space_group_name_H-M   'P 1'
#
loop_
_entity.id
_entity.type
_entity.pdbx_description
1 polymer ?
#
loop_
_entity_poly.entity_id
_entity_poly.type
_entity_poly.pdbx_seq_one_letter_code
_entity_poly.pdbx_strand_id
1 'polypeptide(L)'
;MAMELDYDRSLYGVEHKAGPFDVTKDMVTAFTKSIGQDGEIYNDEAAALAAGYKGLVAPPTMCTLLVRHVKLPDINLKFGKARFHAGQRVQAKSNITAGDSLTAHPT
;
A
#
# COMPACT_ATOMS: atom_id res chain seq x y z
N MET A 1 -8.32 -8.68 36.34
CA MET A 1 -8.83 -7.41 35.78
C MET A 1 -8.09 -7.16 34.49
N ALA A 2 -8.79 -7.00 33.37
CA ALA A 2 -8.14 -6.59 32.12
C ALA A 2 -7.72 -5.12 32.27
N MET A 3 -6.46 -4.80 31.97
CA MET A 3 -6.02 -3.41 31.81
C MET A 3 -6.75 -2.84 30.59
N GLU A 4 -7.69 -1.93 30.82
CA GLU A 4 -8.30 -1.17 29.73
C GLU A 4 -7.28 -0.14 29.24
N LEU A 5 -7.04 -0.11 27.93
CA LEU A 5 -6.16 0.87 27.31
C LEU A 5 -6.86 2.25 27.32
N ASP A 6 -6.14 3.29 27.72
CA ASP A 6 -6.59 4.69 27.65
C ASP A 6 -6.15 5.31 26.32
N TYR A 7 -7.11 5.77 25.51
CA TYR A 7 -6.91 6.38 24.20
C TYR A 7 -8.16 7.16 23.73
N ASP A 8 -7.97 8.04 22.75
CA ASP A 8 -9.03 8.89 22.21
C ASP A 8 -10.08 8.10 21.41
N ARG A 9 -11.26 7.91 22.00
CA ARG A 9 -12.40 7.20 21.40
C ARG A 9 -13.16 8.02 20.35
N SER A 10 -12.89 9.33 20.23
CA SER A 10 -13.57 10.18 19.21
C SER A 10 -13.20 9.80 17.78
N LEU A 11 -12.11 9.06 17.60
CA LEU A 11 -11.61 8.60 16.30
C LEU A 11 -12.32 7.31 15.82
N TYR A 12 -13.24 6.75 16.60
CA TYR A 12 -14.00 5.57 16.21
C TYR A 12 -14.94 5.84 15.05
N GLY A 13 -14.86 4.98 14.02
CA GLY A 13 -15.69 5.10 12.83
C GLY A 13 -15.36 6.31 11.95
N VAL A 14 -14.29 7.05 12.25
CA VAL A 14 -13.86 8.18 11.43
C VAL A 14 -13.05 7.66 10.25
N GLU A 15 -13.59 7.85 9.04
CA GLU A 15 -12.90 7.48 7.82
C GLU A 15 -11.88 8.54 7.40
N HIS A 16 -10.67 8.11 7.07
CA HIS A 16 -9.63 8.95 6.52
C HIS A 16 -9.32 8.51 5.09
N LYS A 17 -9.68 9.35 4.11
CA LYS A 17 -9.29 9.13 2.72
C LYS A 17 -7.81 9.42 2.55
N ALA A 18 -7.13 8.59 1.78
CA ALA A 18 -5.74 8.83 1.43
C ALA A 18 -5.49 8.67 -0.07
N GLY A 19 -4.46 9.38 -0.55
CA GLY A 19 -4.16 9.55 -1.96
C GLY A 19 -4.68 10.89 -2.50
N PRO A 20 -4.72 11.06 -3.83
CA PRO A 20 -4.35 10.07 -4.85
C PRO A 20 -2.86 9.67 -4.78
N PHE A 21 -2.57 8.44 -5.16
CA PHE A 21 -1.23 7.89 -5.27
C PHE A 21 -0.95 7.53 -6.71
N ASP A 22 -0.02 8.23 -7.34
CA ASP A 22 0.36 7.95 -8.71
C ASP A 22 1.33 6.76 -8.75
N VAL A 23 0.99 5.77 -9.56
CA VAL A 23 1.79 4.58 -9.77
C VAL A 23 2.74 4.86 -10.93
N THR A 24 3.95 5.33 -10.62
CA THR A 24 4.94 5.64 -11.63
C THR A 24 5.69 4.39 -12.11
N LYS A 25 6.21 4.44 -13.35
CA LYS A 25 7.06 3.37 -13.90
C LYS A 25 8.30 3.11 -13.03
N ASP A 26 8.92 4.17 -12.52
CA ASP A 26 10.08 4.07 -11.64
C ASP A 26 9.74 3.38 -10.31
N MET A 27 8.56 3.67 -9.74
CA MET A 27 8.08 3.01 -8.52
C MET A 27 7.90 1.52 -8.74
N VAL A 28 7.25 1.13 -9.84
CA VAL A 28 7.06 -0.29 -10.21
C VAL A 28 8.41 -0.97 -10.40
N THR A 29 9.30 -0.37 -11.19
CA THR A 29 10.63 -0.93 -11.49
C THR A 29 11.47 -1.10 -10.23
N ALA A 30 11.51 -0.09 -9.36
CA ALA A 30 12.26 -0.15 -8.10
C ALA A 30 11.71 -1.24 -7.17
N PHE A 31 10.39 -1.34 -7.05
CA PHE A 31 9.75 -2.36 -6.20
C PHE A 31 9.99 -3.77 -6.73
N THR A 32 9.75 -4.02 -8.02
CA THR A 32 10.00 -5.29 -8.70
C THR A 32 11.44 -5.75 -8.47
N LYS A 33 12.42 -4.87 -8.64
CA LYS A 33 13.84 -5.16 -8.38
C LYS A 33 14.10 -5.50 -6.90
N SER A 34 13.50 -4.75 -5.97
CA SER A 34 13.69 -4.95 -4.52
C SER A 34 13.23 -6.31 -4.01
N ILE A 35 12.23 -6.90 -4.65
CA ILE A 35 11.68 -8.21 -4.27
C ILE A 35 12.19 -9.34 -5.16
N GLY A 36 13.05 -9.04 -6.14
CA GLY A 36 13.59 -10.02 -7.09
C GLY A 36 12.54 -10.62 -8.02
N GLN A 37 11.52 -9.85 -8.40
CA GLN A 37 10.50 -10.29 -9.35
C GLN A 37 11.04 -10.18 -10.79
N ASP A 38 11.14 -11.30 -11.50
CA ASP A 38 11.81 -11.43 -12.80
C ASP A 38 10.86 -11.62 -13.99
N GLY A 39 9.56 -11.77 -13.75
CA GLY A 39 8.58 -11.94 -14.83
C GLY A 39 8.53 -10.76 -15.81
N GLU A 40 8.33 -11.06 -17.10
CA GLU A 40 8.43 -10.07 -18.18
C GLU A 40 7.40 -8.93 -18.05
N ILE A 41 6.16 -9.23 -17.64
CA ILE A 41 5.10 -8.22 -17.47
C ILE A 41 5.41 -7.16 -16.38
N TYR A 42 6.38 -7.44 -15.51
CA TYR A 42 6.82 -6.53 -14.43
C TYR A 42 8.03 -5.67 -14.82
N ASN A 43 8.76 -6.06 -15.88
CA ASN A 43 10.08 -5.53 -16.21
C ASN A 43 10.19 -5.01 -17.65
N ASP A 44 9.39 -5.54 -18.58
CA ASP A 44 9.32 -5.12 -19.99
C ASP A 44 7.93 -4.57 -20.31
N GLU A 45 7.89 -3.28 -20.66
CA GLU A 45 6.65 -2.58 -20.97
C GLU A 45 6.03 -3.07 -22.29
N ALA A 46 6.84 -3.42 -23.28
CA ALA A 46 6.33 -3.97 -24.53
C ALA A 46 5.70 -5.35 -24.30
N ALA A 47 6.32 -6.19 -23.46
CA ALA A 47 5.75 -7.48 -23.07
C ALA A 47 4.43 -7.31 -22.29
N ALA A 48 4.37 -6.34 -21.36
CA ALA A 48 3.16 -6.04 -20.61
C ALA A 48 2.02 -5.56 -21.52
N LEU A 49 2.31 -4.65 -22.46
CA LEU A 49 1.33 -4.16 -23.44
C LEU A 49 0.85 -5.30 -24.37
N ALA A 50 1.76 -6.15 -24.84
CA ALA A 50 1.42 -7.32 -25.66
C ALA A 50 0.53 -8.33 -24.92
N ALA A 51 0.68 -8.43 -23.59
CA ALA A 51 -0.17 -9.23 -22.72
C ALA A 51 -1.52 -8.56 -22.38
N GLY A 52 -1.79 -7.34 -22.89
CA GLY A 52 -3.05 -6.63 -22.73
C GLY A 52 -3.13 -5.70 -21.50
N TYR A 53 -2.02 -5.45 -20.83
CA TYR A 53 -1.95 -4.46 -19.74
C TYR A 53 -1.78 -3.04 -20.30
N LYS A 54 -2.04 -2.03 -19.46
CA LYS A 54 -1.92 -0.61 -19.85
C LYS A 54 -0.52 -0.03 -19.69
N GLY A 55 0.37 -0.78 -19.04
CA GLY A 55 1.76 -0.43 -18.72
C GLY A 55 2.40 -1.56 -17.92
N LEU A 56 3.59 -1.34 -17.37
CA LEU A 56 4.23 -2.32 -16.47
C LEU A 56 3.28 -2.71 -15.34
N VAL A 57 3.12 -4.01 -15.14
CA VAL A 57 2.30 -4.54 -14.04
C VAL A 57 3.08 -4.33 -12.74
N ALA A 58 2.42 -3.80 -11.72
CA ALA A 58 2.97 -3.73 -10.38
C ALA A 58 2.83 -5.10 -9.70
N PRO A 59 3.87 -5.60 -9.02
CA PRO A 59 3.71 -6.76 -8.14
C PRO A 59 2.58 -6.50 -7.13
N PRO A 60 1.67 -7.46 -6.88
CA PRO A 60 0.46 -7.21 -6.08
C PRO A 60 0.71 -6.65 -4.68
N THR A 61 1.85 -6.99 -4.08
CA THR A 61 2.27 -6.51 -2.76
C THR A 61 2.71 -5.05 -2.76
N MET A 62 2.98 -4.42 -3.90
CA MET A 62 3.41 -3.02 -3.97
C MET A 62 2.39 -2.06 -3.35
N CYS A 63 1.11 -2.40 -3.35
CA CYS A 63 0.07 -1.59 -2.69
C CYS A 63 0.32 -1.38 -1.19
N THR A 64 1.14 -2.22 -0.52
CA THR A 64 1.53 -2.01 0.88
C THR A 64 2.34 -0.73 1.07
N LEU A 65 3.02 -0.23 0.02
CA LEU A 65 3.74 1.04 0.08
C LEU A 65 2.80 2.23 0.30
N LEU A 66 1.58 2.16 -0.25
CA LEU A 66 0.60 3.24 -0.17
C LEU A 66 0.19 3.53 1.28
N VAL A 67 0.18 2.49 2.13
CA VAL A 67 -0.10 2.61 3.57
C VAL A 67 0.89 3.56 4.26
N ARG A 68 2.14 3.63 3.80
CA ARG A 68 3.16 4.51 4.40
C ARG A 68 2.84 6.00 4.22
N HIS A 69 2.06 6.34 3.20
CA HIS A 69 1.67 7.71 2.92
C HIS A 69 0.38 8.11 3.65
N VAL A 70 -0.25 7.17 4.37
CA VAL A 70 -1.41 7.45 5.22
C VAL A 70 -0.92 7.94 6.58
N LYS A 71 -1.20 9.20 6.91
CA LYS A 71 -1.01 9.70 8.27
C LYS A 71 -2.19 9.24 9.12
N LEU A 72 -1.98 8.21 9.93
CA LEU A 72 -2.97 7.79 10.92
C LEU A 72 -3.15 8.88 11.98
N PRO A 73 -4.36 9.07 12.52
CA PRO A 73 -4.58 9.96 13.65
C PRO A 73 -3.78 9.48 14.88
N ASP A 74 -3.24 10.42 15.63
CA ASP A 74 -2.47 10.11 16.84
C ASP A 74 -3.42 9.85 18.01
N ILE A 75 -3.56 8.58 18.38
CA ILE A 75 -4.37 8.14 19.52
C ILE A 75 -3.67 8.35 20.87
N ASN A 76 -2.52 9.03 20.90
CA ASN A 76 -1.70 9.31 22.08
C ASN A 76 -1.19 8.07 22.85
N LEU A 77 -1.15 6.91 22.17
CA LEU A 77 -0.76 5.65 22.78
C LEU A 77 0.74 5.61 23.14
N LYS A 78 1.05 5.31 24.41
CA LYS A 78 2.42 5.37 24.95
C LYS A 78 3.13 4.01 24.88
N PHE A 79 3.81 3.72 23.78
CA PHE A 79 4.57 2.47 23.57
C PHE A 79 6.00 2.44 24.18
N GLY A 80 6.43 3.49 24.89
CA GLY A 80 7.81 3.60 25.35
C GLY A 80 8.81 3.73 24.19
N LYS A 81 9.90 2.93 24.18
CA LYS A 81 10.96 3.01 23.16
C LYS A 81 10.80 2.03 21.98
N ALA A 82 9.86 1.10 22.05
CA ALA A 82 9.66 0.08 21.03
C ALA A 82 8.38 0.35 20.25
N ARG A 83 8.40 0.10 18.94
CA ARG A 83 7.21 0.10 18.09
C ARG A 83 7.22 -1.18 17.27
N PHE A 84 6.06 -1.81 17.15
CA PHE A 84 5.88 -3.04 16.40
C PHE A 84 4.86 -2.83 15.29
N HIS A 85 5.07 -3.51 14.17
CA HIS A 85 4.06 -3.62 13.13
C HIS A 85 3.09 -4.73 13.54
N ALA A 86 1.86 -4.38 13.91
CA ALA A 86 0.86 -5.32 14.47
C ALA A 86 0.35 -6.38 13.46
N GLY A 87 0.80 -6.31 12.21
CA GLY A 87 0.39 -7.20 11.13
C GLY A 87 -0.45 -6.45 10.10
N GLN A 88 -0.42 -6.98 8.88
CA GLN A 88 -1.22 -6.46 7.77
C GLN A 88 -1.68 -7.64 6.92
N ARG A 89 -2.93 -7.57 6.45
CA ARG A 89 -3.45 -8.49 5.45
C ARG A 89 -3.77 -7.69 4.19
N VAL A 90 -3.36 -8.22 3.05
CA VAL A 90 -3.62 -7.63 1.74
C VAL A 90 -4.21 -8.71 0.85
N GLN A 91 -5.24 -8.34 0.10
CA GLN A 91 -5.81 -9.16 -0.97
C GLN A 91 -5.85 -8.31 -2.23
N ALA A 92 -5.13 -8.76 -3.26
CA ALA A 92 -5.20 -8.15 -4.57
C ALA A 92 -6.52 -8.54 -5.24
N LYS A 93 -7.32 -7.54 -5.62
CA LYS A 93 -8.61 -7.72 -6.31
C LYS A 93 -8.51 -7.47 -7.82
N SER A 94 -7.54 -6.66 -8.22
CA SER A 94 -7.26 -6.29 -9.61
C SER A 94 -5.78 -6.00 -9.78
N ASN A 95 -5.32 -6.05 -11.02
CA ASN A 95 -3.97 -5.64 -11.36
C ASN A 95 -3.85 -4.12 -11.22
N ILE A 96 -2.66 -3.68 -10.80
CA ILE A 96 -2.23 -2.29 -10.80
C ILE A 96 -1.17 -2.18 -11.89
N THR A 97 -1.23 -1.13 -12.69
CA THR A 97 -0.27 -0.85 -13.76
C THR A 97 0.38 0.51 -13.59
N ALA A 98 1.60 0.67 -14.09
CA ALA A 98 2.22 1.98 -14.23
C ALA A 98 1.29 2.92 -15.02
N GLY A 99 1.09 4.13 -14.50
CA GLY A 99 0.14 5.12 -15.00
C GLY A 99 -1.19 5.15 -14.24
N ASP A 100 -1.47 4.18 -13.36
CA ASP A 100 -2.66 4.23 -12.51
C ASP A 100 -2.56 5.34 -11.45
N SER A 101 -3.71 5.89 -11.06
CA SER A 101 -3.85 6.77 -9.90
C SER A 101 -4.81 6.11 -8.90
N LEU A 102 -4.30 5.81 -7.70
CA LEU A 102 -5.00 5.00 -6.70
C LEU A 102 -5.45 5.84 -5.52
N THR A 103 -6.65 5.57 -5.00
CA THR A 103 -7.12 6.10 -3.71
C THR A 103 -7.27 4.98 -2.70
N ALA A 104 -7.08 5.30 -1.42
CA ALA A 104 -7.31 4.37 -0.33
C ALA A 104 -8.52 4.81 0.49
N HIS A 105 -9.41 3.85 0.72
CA HIS A 105 -10.62 4.02 1.52
C HIS A 105 -10.63 2.94 2.60
N PRO A 106 -10.82 3.30 3.88
CA PRO A 106 -11.18 2.30 4.88
C PRO A 106 -12.53 1.68 4.49
N THR A 107 -12.65 0.36 4.67
CA THR A 107 -13.90 -0.41 4.56
C THR A 107 -14.27 -0.96 5.91
#